data_AF-A0A2V9HJM0-F1
#
_entry.id   AF-A0A2V9HJM0-F1
#
_cell.length_a   1.000
_cell.length_b   1.000
_cell.length_c   1.000
_cell.angle_alpha   90.00
_cell.angle_beta   90.00
_cell.angle_gamma   90.00
#
_symmetry.space_group_name_H-M   'P 1'
#
loop_
_entity.id
_entity.type
_entity.pdbx_description
1 polymer ?
#
loop_
_entity_poly.entity_id
_entity_poly.type
_entity_poly.pdbx_seq_one_letter_code
_entity_poly.pdbx_strand_id
1 'polypeptide(L)'
;MGPVPRSTEHKKNGFILCLSIISIFGGSIPSALGQQSQKSKTSRVSETALARRELNLIGEKIAKAVLDKDIRTLLSYDCEDLRSEDKASLKDAKSDLYCSLFDSSCIQGGKWHSVYDTKSRYDSHVYGTLLFYDRASIADKDLGSPDFLCKAPSTRLASWKFKLEKGKWRPVMPMFDNETEGLCSY
;
A
#
# COMPACT_ATOMS: atom_id res chain seq x y z
N MET A 1 -34.83 -11.59 -8.02
CA MET A 1 -34.22 -12.63 -8.87
C MET A 1 -33.06 -13.23 -8.09
N GLY A 2 -33.14 -14.52 -7.79
CA GLY A 2 -32.21 -15.22 -6.89
C GLY A 2 -30.83 -15.47 -7.52
N PRO A 3 -29.89 -16.00 -6.71
CA PRO A 3 -28.49 -16.16 -7.10
C PRO A 3 -28.31 -17.29 -8.12
N VAL A 4 -27.48 -17.05 -9.14
CA VAL A 4 -27.03 -18.08 -10.08
C VAL A 4 -25.70 -18.65 -9.58
N PRO A 5 -25.62 -19.94 -9.22
CA PRO A 5 -24.38 -20.56 -8.79
C PRO A 5 -23.46 -20.85 -9.99
N ARG A 6 -22.18 -20.50 -9.89
CA ARG A 6 -21.15 -20.94 -10.85
C ARG A 6 -20.47 -22.18 -10.31
N SER A 7 -20.73 -23.30 -10.99
CA SER A 7 -20.17 -24.62 -10.72
C SER A 7 -18.65 -24.66 -10.94
N THR A 8 -18.02 -25.45 -10.08
CA THR A 8 -16.63 -25.91 -10.02
C THR A 8 -16.18 -26.67 -11.27
N GLU A 9 -14.92 -26.47 -11.68
CA GLU A 9 -14.11 -27.50 -12.33
C GLU A 9 -12.84 -27.76 -11.52
N HIS A 10 -12.84 -28.88 -10.81
CA HIS A 10 -11.66 -29.51 -10.26
C HIS A 10 -10.97 -30.31 -11.37
N LYS A 11 -9.76 -29.92 -11.77
CA LYS A 11 -8.89 -30.77 -12.57
C LYS A 11 -7.95 -31.56 -11.65
N LYS A 12 -8.39 -32.77 -11.28
CA LYS A 12 -7.53 -33.82 -10.73
C LYS A 12 -6.82 -34.51 -11.90
N ASN A 13 -5.49 -34.55 -11.88
CA ASN A 13 -4.62 -35.43 -12.67
C ASN A 13 -3.27 -35.40 -11.93
N GLY A 14 -2.57 -36.49 -11.60
CA GLY A 14 -2.78 -37.91 -11.71
C GLY A 14 -1.67 -38.55 -10.86
N PHE A 15 -1.99 -39.62 -10.14
CA PHE A 15 -1.02 -40.41 -9.39
C PHE A 15 -0.14 -41.16 -10.38
N ILE A 16 1.17 -40.91 -10.36
CA ILE A 16 2.15 -41.81 -10.98
C ILE A 16 2.71 -42.71 -9.89
N LEU A 17 2.27 -43.97 -9.96
CA LEU A 17 2.80 -45.10 -9.24
C LEU A 17 4.14 -45.50 -9.91
N CYS A 18 5.26 -45.38 -9.20
CA CYS A 18 6.51 -46.06 -9.59
C CYS A 18 6.86 -47.09 -8.51
N LEU A 19 6.63 -48.35 -8.86
CA LEU A 19 7.09 -49.53 -8.13
C LEU A 19 8.50 -49.93 -8.59
N SER A 20 9.32 -50.33 -7.62
CA SER A 20 10.56 -51.14 -7.72
C SER A 20 11.79 -50.38 -8.26
N ILE A 21 12.99 -50.46 -7.67
CA ILE A 21 13.76 -51.68 -7.35
C ILE A 21 14.62 -51.46 -6.09
N ILE A 22 14.65 -52.46 -5.22
CA ILE A 22 15.57 -52.59 -4.08
C ILE A 22 16.97 -52.88 -4.63
N SER A 23 17.94 -51.99 -4.36
CA SER A 23 19.37 -52.30 -4.49
C SER A 23 20.01 -52.20 -3.12
N ILE A 24 20.33 -53.36 -2.55
CA ILE A 24 21.12 -53.51 -1.32
C ILE A 24 22.58 -53.39 -1.74
N PHE A 25 23.23 -52.29 -1.39
CA PHE A 25 24.69 -52.24 -1.28
C PHE A 25 25.07 -51.48 -0.01
N GLY A 26 25.76 -52.19 0.87
CA GLY A 26 26.32 -51.65 2.10
C GLY A 26 27.45 -50.67 1.83
N GLY A 27 27.55 -49.66 2.68
CA GLY A 27 28.61 -48.67 2.65
C GLY A 27 28.31 -47.54 3.63
N SER A 28 29.25 -47.31 4.55
CA SER A 28 29.23 -46.40 5.69
C SER A 28 28.73 -44.99 5.35
N ILE A 29 27.95 -44.42 6.26
CA ILE A 29 27.46 -43.03 6.25
C ILE A 29 28.64 -42.06 6.47
N PRO A 30 28.77 -41.01 5.64
CA PRO A 30 29.12 -39.70 6.14
C PRO A 30 27.92 -38.77 5.96
N SER A 31 27.40 -38.30 7.09
CA SER A 31 26.54 -37.13 7.15
C SER A 31 27.29 -35.93 6.58
N ALA A 32 26.90 -35.47 5.39
CA ALA A 32 27.32 -34.18 4.87
C ALA A 32 26.11 -33.50 4.24
N LEU A 33 25.53 -32.60 5.02
CA LEU A 33 24.62 -31.50 4.70
C LEU A 33 24.05 -31.51 3.27
N GLY A 34 22.81 -31.97 3.14
CA GLY A 34 21.91 -31.35 2.18
C GLY A 34 21.81 -29.86 2.51
N GLN A 35 22.46 -29.02 1.71
CA GLN A 35 22.19 -27.58 1.67
C GLN A 35 20.78 -27.39 1.13
N GLN A 36 19.80 -27.53 2.02
CA GLN A 36 18.44 -27.09 1.79
C GLN A 36 18.51 -25.57 1.61
N SER A 37 18.37 -25.13 0.36
CA SER A 37 18.41 -23.73 -0.03
C SER A 37 17.47 -22.90 0.85
N GLN A 38 18.03 -22.20 1.83
CA GLN A 38 17.34 -21.24 2.71
C GLN A 38 16.92 -19.96 1.95
N LYS A 39 16.60 -20.07 0.67
CA LYS A 39 16.32 -18.92 -0.21
C LYS A 39 14.94 -18.30 0.01
N SER A 40 14.02 -18.96 0.72
CA SER A 40 12.62 -18.52 0.80
C SER A 40 12.33 -17.51 1.92
N LYS A 41 13.01 -17.58 3.07
CA LYS A 41 12.73 -16.69 4.21
C LYS A 41 13.47 -15.36 4.12
N THR A 42 14.74 -15.38 3.74
CA THR A 42 15.58 -14.18 3.59
C THR A 42 15.14 -13.33 2.39
N SER A 43 14.72 -13.97 1.28
CA SER A 43 14.24 -13.27 0.10
C SER A 43 12.95 -12.48 0.36
N ARG A 44 11.97 -13.06 1.06
CA ARG A 44 10.70 -12.38 1.38
C ARG A 44 10.90 -11.22 2.35
N VAL A 45 11.74 -11.38 3.38
CA VAL A 45 12.03 -10.29 4.33
C VAL A 45 12.72 -9.12 3.61
N SER A 46 13.67 -9.41 2.73
CA SER A 46 14.34 -8.39 1.90
C SER A 46 13.37 -7.67 0.98
N GLU A 47 12.48 -8.39 0.30
CA GLU A 47 11.47 -7.81 -0.60
C GLU A 47 10.47 -6.91 0.14
N THR A 48 10.06 -7.33 1.35
CA THR A 48 9.13 -6.53 2.18
C THR A 48 9.78 -5.23 2.67
N ALA A 49 11.08 -5.27 3.00
CA ALA A 49 11.86 -4.11 3.41
C ALA A 49 12.10 -3.14 2.23
N LEU A 50 12.42 -3.67 1.05
CA LEU A 50 12.57 -2.86 -0.17
C LEU A 50 11.25 -2.17 -0.55
N ALA A 51 10.14 -2.91 -0.55
CA ALA A 51 8.83 -2.33 -0.81
C ALA A 51 8.45 -1.25 0.22
N ARG A 52 8.98 -1.33 1.46
CA ARG A 52 8.74 -0.28 2.47
C ARG A 52 9.51 0.98 2.14
N ARG A 53 10.79 0.83 1.84
CA ARG A 53 11.63 1.96 1.41
C ARG A 53 11.03 2.66 0.19
N GLU A 54 10.53 1.90 -0.78
CA GLU A 54 9.89 2.47 -1.97
C GLU A 54 8.61 3.25 -1.61
N LEU A 55 7.75 2.72 -0.74
CA LEU A 55 6.55 3.43 -0.29
C LEU A 55 6.91 4.76 0.41
N ASN A 56 7.96 4.76 1.23
CA ASN A 56 8.42 5.96 1.92
C ASN A 56 8.94 7.00 0.93
N LEU A 57 9.70 6.57 -0.09
CA LEU A 57 10.15 7.45 -1.17
C LEU A 57 8.99 8.03 -1.99
N ILE A 58 7.92 7.26 -2.21
CA ILE A 58 6.70 7.76 -2.85
C ILE A 58 6.07 8.85 -1.99
N GLY A 59 5.96 8.61 -0.68
CA GLY A 59 5.44 9.60 0.26
C GLY A 59 6.26 10.89 0.31
N GLU A 60 7.58 10.79 0.36
CA GLU A 60 8.47 11.97 0.30
C GLU A 60 8.29 12.77 -1.00
N LYS A 61 8.16 12.08 -2.15
CA LYS A 61 7.91 12.73 -3.44
C LYS A 61 6.56 13.43 -3.48
N ILE A 62 5.51 12.79 -2.96
CA ILE A 62 4.17 13.39 -2.89
C ILE A 62 4.19 14.61 -1.96
N ALA A 63 4.78 14.49 -0.77
CA ALA A 63 4.89 15.61 0.16
C ALA A 63 5.64 16.80 -0.47
N LYS A 64 6.76 16.54 -1.14
CA LYS A 64 7.48 17.58 -1.90
C LYS A 64 6.63 18.17 -3.01
N ALA A 65 5.91 17.34 -3.78
CA ALA A 65 5.04 17.81 -4.86
C ALA A 65 3.88 18.69 -4.35
N VAL A 66 3.33 18.40 -3.16
CA VAL A 66 2.36 19.26 -2.50
C VAL A 66 2.97 20.64 -2.20
N LEU A 67 4.17 20.67 -1.60
CA LEU A 67 4.87 21.92 -1.26
C LEU A 67 5.24 22.76 -2.50
N ASP A 68 5.73 22.10 -3.53
CA ASP A 68 6.16 22.76 -4.77
C ASP A 68 4.98 23.06 -5.72
N LYS A 69 3.76 22.68 -5.35
CA LYS A 69 2.56 22.71 -6.21
C LYS A 69 2.77 21.99 -7.55
N ASP A 70 3.54 20.90 -7.54
CA ASP A 70 3.82 20.07 -8.70
C ASP A 70 2.67 19.10 -8.98
N ILE A 71 1.64 19.63 -9.64
CA ILE A 71 0.45 18.90 -10.08
C ILE A 71 0.82 17.69 -10.95
N ARG A 72 1.88 17.79 -11.77
CA ARG A 72 2.27 16.69 -12.67
C ARG A 72 2.74 15.48 -11.87
N THR A 73 3.55 15.70 -10.84
CA THR A 73 4.02 14.62 -9.97
C THR A 73 2.86 14.03 -9.17
N LEU A 74 1.95 14.85 -8.63
CA LEU A 74 0.76 14.35 -7.92
C LEU A 74 -0.10 13.44 -8.81
N LEU A 75 -0.43 13.88 -10.02
CA LEU A 75 -1.23 13.09 -10.98
C LEU A 75 -0.52 11.80 -11.45
N SER A 76 0.80 11.72 -11.35
CA SER A 76 1.55 10.49 -11.67
C SER A 76 1.31 9.36 -10.66
N TYR A 77 0.87 9.72 -9.45
CA TYR A 77 0.51 8.80 -8.38
C TYR A 77 -1.00 8.61 -8.24
N ASP A 78 -1.79 9.18 -9.14
CA ASP A 78 -3.25 9.15 -9.10
C ASP A 78 -3.87 8.01 -9.91
N CYS A 79 -5.08 7.62 -9.54
CA CYS A 79 -5.88 6.62 -10.24
C CYS A 79 -6.18 7.07 -11.68
N GLU A 80 -6.03 6.17 -12.65
CA GLU A 80 -6.17 6.53 -14.06
C GLU A 80 -7.57 7.04 -14.41
N ASP A 81 -8.61 6.46 -13.79
CA ASP A 81 -10.01 6.75 -14.09
C ASP A 81 -10.43 8.17 -13.63
N LEU A 82 -9.80 8.71 -12.59
CA LEU A 82 -10.18 10.01 -11.98
C LEU A 82 -9.20 11.14 -12.30
N ARG A 83 -8.03 10.80 -12.86
CA ARG A 83 -6.94 11.74 -13.14
C ARG A 83 -7.34 12.99 -13.92
N SER A 84 -8.33 12.89 -14.81
CA SER A 84 -8.77 14.04 -15.60
C SER A 84 -9.58 15.04 -14.76
N GLU A 85 -10.42 14.54 -13.87
CA GLU A 85 -11.25 15.32 -12.95
C GLU A 85 -10.36 15.96 -11.88
N ASP A 86 -9.48 15.17 -11.26
CA ASP A 86 -8.52 15.65 -10.27
C ASP A 86 -7.56 16.70 -10.87
N LYS A 87 -7.13 16.52 -12.12
CA LYS A 87 -6.34 17.55 -12.83
C LYS A 87 -7.09 18.86 -13.01
N ALA A 88 -8.40 18.82 -13.24
CA ALA A 88 -9.20 20.03 -13.36
C ALA A 88 -9.33 20.72 -12.00
N SER A 89 -9.66 19.96 -10.95
CA SER A 89 -9.75 20.44 -9.58
C SER A 89 -8.43 21.03 -9.08
N LEU A 90 -7.30 20.35 -9.28
CA LEU A 90 -5.96 20.85 -8.91
C LEU A 90 -5.53 22.13 -9.63
N LYS A 91 -6.24 22.55 -10.69
CA LYS A 91 -6.00 23.82 -11.39
C LYS A 91 -6.99 24.90 -11.02
N ASP A 92 -8.10 24.55 -10.38
CA ASP A 92 -9.09 25.49 -9.88
C ASP A 92 -8.81 25.81 -8.41
N ALA A 93 -8.35 27.03 -8.16
CA ALA A 93 -8.05 27.53 -6.81
C ALA A 93 -9.28 27.57 -5.88
N LYS A 94 -10.50 27.46 -6.43
CA LYS A 94 -11.74 27.41 -5.66
C LYS A 94 -12.21 25.99 -5.35
N SER A 95 -11.55 24.96 -5.89
CA SER A 95 -11.93 23.58 -5.61
C SER A 95 -11.49 23.15 -4.22
N ASP A 96 -12.25 22.25 -3.61
CA ASP A 96 -11.94 21.68 -2.30
C ASP A 96 -10.61 20.91 -2.32
N LEU A 97 -10.32 20.22 -3.43
CA LEU A 97 -9.05 19.49 -3.60
C LEU A 97 -7.85 20.45 -3.66
N TYR A 98 -7.95 21.55 -4.40
CA TYR A 98 -6.88 22.56 -4.40
C TYR A 98 -6.69 23.17 -3.01
N CYS A 99 -7.80 23.55 -2.38
CA CYS A 99 -7.84 24.16 -1.05
C CYS A 99 -7.16 23.25 -0.02
N SER A 100 -7.56 21.98 0.05
CA SER A 100 -7.00 20.98 0.97
C SER A 100 -5.51 20.69 0.76
N LEU A 101 -4.97 20.83 -0.46
CA LEU A 101 -3.57 20.52 -0.75
C LEU A 101 -2.63 21.73 -0.72
N PHE A 102 -3.05 22.84 -1.31
CA PHE A 102 -2.14 23.94 -1.64
C PHE A 102 -2.44 25.25 -0.90
N ASP A 103 -3.63 25.39 -0.32
CA ASP A 103 -4.04 26.63 0.34
C ASP A 103 -3.93 26.50 1.86
N SER A 104 -2.95 27.19 2.44
CA SER A 104 -2.73 27.19 3.89
C SER A 104 -3.92 27.71 4.70
N SER A 105 -4.83 28.50 4.11
CA SER A 105 -6.04 28.96 4.81
C SER A 105 -7.05 27.85 5.05
N CYS A 106 -7.03 26.82 4.21
CA CYS A 106 -7.88 25.64 4.32
C CYS A 106 -7.30 24.57 5.26
N ILE A 107 -6.03 24.73 5.64
CA ILE A 107 -5.26 23.75 6.39
C ILE A 107 -5.09 24.29 7.81
N GLN A 108 -5.84 23.77 8.77
CA GLN A 108 -5.66 24.16 10.18
C GLN A 108 -4.25 23.80 10.64
N GLY A 109 -3.45 24.80 11.02
CA GLY A 109 -2.03 24.62 11.39
C GLY A 109 -1.05 24.86 10.23
N GLY A 110 -1.55 25.06 9.00
CA GLY A 110 -0.85 25.67 7.88
C GLY A 110 0.15 24.79 7.14
N LYS A 111 0.41 23.54 7.56
CA LYS A 111 1.51 22.74 6.98
C LYS A 111 1.27 21.20 6.98
N TRP A 112 0.72 20.64 5.89
CA TRP A 112 0.82 19.19 5.57
C TRP A 112 2.24 18.83 5.16
N HIS A 113 3.10 18.42 6.09
CA HIS A 113 4.53 18.30 5.76
C HIS A 113 5.15 17.01 6.28
N SER A 114 4.43 16.27 7.11
CA SER A 114 4.91 15.00 7.65
C SER A 114 4.17 13.84 7.00
N VAL A 115 4.93 12.79 6.72
CA VAL A 115 4.44 11.56 6.11
C VAL A 115 4.65 10.42 7.10
N TYR A 116 3.60 9.65 7.35
CA TYR A 116 3.67 8.41 8.09
C TYR A 116 3.21 7.25 7.21
N ASP A 117 4.05 6.23 7.07
CA ASP A 117 3.72 5.01 6.32
C ASP A 117 3.18 3.92 7.24
N THR A 118 2.06 3.31 6.85
CA THR A 118 1.60 2.06 7.44
C THR A 118 1.36 1.01 6.34
N LYS A 119 1.49 -0.27 6.71
CA LYS A 119 1.26 -1.39 5.81
C LYS A 119 0.26 -2.35 6.43
N SER A 120 -0.64 -2.84 5.60
CA SER A 120 -1.59 -3.88 5.96
C SER A 120 -1.55 -5.02 4.93
N ARG A 121 -2.04 -6.19 5.34
CA ARG A 121 -2.29 -7.32 4.45
C ARG A 121 -3.75 -7.68 4.52
N TYR A 122 -4.41 -7.70 3.36
CA TYR A 122 -5.81 -8.08 3.23
C TYR A 122 -5.96 -8.94 1.97
N ASP A 123 -6.70 -10.04 2.08
CA ASP A 123 -6.98 -10.97 0.98
C ASP A 123 -5.74 -11.31 0.11
N SER A 124 -4.65 -11.73 0.74
CA SER A 124 -3.34 -12.03 0.11
C SER A 124 -2.60 -10.87 -0.58
N HIS A 125 -3.19 -9.67 -0.60
CA HIS A 125 -2.57 -8.47 -1.15
C HIS A 125 -1.87 -7.66 -0.06
N VAL A 126 -0.86 -6.88 -0.47
CA VAL A 126 -0.14 -5.96 0.40
C VAL A 126 -0.57 -4.55 0.06
N TYR A 127 -1.03 -3.83 1.08
CA TYR A 127 -1.43 -2.43 0.98
C TYR A 127 -0.48 -1.55 1.77
N GLY A 128 -0.35 -0.31 1.31
CA GLY A 128 0.42 0.74 1.94
C GLY A 128 -0.45 1.99 2.02
N THR A 129 -0.53 2.58 3.21
CA THR A 129 -1.23 3.85 3.41
C THR A 129 -0.21 4.89 3.79
N LEU A 130 -0.22 6.00 3.08
CA LEU A 130 0.52 7.20 3.42
C LEU A 130 -0.42 8.15 4.15
N LEU A 131 -0.06 8.55 5.36
CA LEU A 131 -0.76 9.57 6.13
C LEU A 131 0.02 10.87 6.03
N PHE A 132 -0.65 11.91 5.57
CA PHE A 132 -0.13 13.26 5.51
C PHE A 132 -0.75 14.06 6.66
N TYR A 133 0.06 14.78 7.41
CA TYR A 133 -0.42 15.50 8.60
C TYR A 133 0.46 16.69 8.95
N ASP A 134 -0.08 17.54 9.83
CA ASP A 134 0.67 18.59 10.52
C ASP A 134 1.27 18.06 11.83
N ARG A 135 2.59 17.93 11.87
CA ARG A 135 3.33 17.43 13.04
C ARG A 135 3.38 18.43 14.19
N ALA A 136 3.09 19.70 13.94
CA ALA A 136 2.92 20.66 15.03
C ALA A 136 1.66 20.36 15.86
N SER A 137 0.69 19.66 15.29
CA SER A 137 -0.61 19.44 15.92
C SER A 137 -0.95 17.97 16.17
N ILE A 138 -0.28 17.02 15.51
CA ILE A 138 -0.43 15.57 15.70
C ILE A 138 0.93 14.94 15.97
N ALA A 139 1.05 14.16 17.04
CA ALA A 139 2.28 13.43 17.34
C ALA A 139 2.31 12.07 16.62
N ASP A 140 3.49 11.65 16.16
CA ASP A 140 3.67 10.39 15.42
C ASP A 140 3.12 9.17 16.17
N LYS A 141 3.17 9.17 17.52
CA LYS A 141 2.64 8.09 18.37
C LYS A 141 1.13 7.91 18.20
N ASP A 142 0.40 8.98 17.86
CA ASP A 142 -1.05 8.96 17.73
C ASP A 142 -1.48 8.35 16.39
N LEU A 143 -0.60 8.38 15.37
CA LEU A 143 -0.85 7.81 14.03
C LEU A 143 -0.87 6.28 14.00
N GLY A 144 -0.39 5.63 15.05
CA GLY A 144 -0.52 4.18 15.24
C GLY A 144 -1.84 3.76 15.91
N SER A 145 -2.66 4.71 16.38
CA SER A 145 -3.88 4.43 17.13
C SER A 145 -5.11 4.44 16.21
N PRO A 146 -5.80 3.30 16.02
CA PRO A 146 -7.04 3.26 15.24
C PRO A 146 -8.09 4.24 15.76
N ASP A 147 -8.24 4.37 17.08
CA ASP A 147 -9.18 5.30 17.71
C ASP A 147 -8.89 6.76 17.36
N PHE A 148 -7.61 7.13 17.31
CA PHE A 148 -7.20 8.48 16.92
C PHE A 148 -7.49 8.70 15.43
N LEU A 149 -7.04 7.79 14.58
CA LEU A 149 -7.23 7.87 13.13
C LEU A 149 -8.72 7.96 12.77
N CYS A 150 -9.58 7.27 13.53
CA CYS A 150 -11.03 7.31 13.36
C CYS A 150 -11.72 8.60 13.78
N LYS A 151 -11.10 9.39 14.64
CA LYS A 151 -11.66 10.63 15.19
C LYS A 151 -10.98 11.87 14.62
N ALA A 152 -9.83 11.71 13.97
CA ALA A 152 -9.08 12.80 13.39
C ALA A 152 -9.90 13.46 12.27
N PRO A 153 -10.08 14.79 12.28
CA PRO A 153 -10.78 15.47 11.21
C PRO A 153 -9.94 15.43 9.93
N SER A 154 -10.61 15.26 8.79
CA SER A 154 -10.00 15.25 7.45
C SER A 154 -9.22 16.52 7.10
N THR A 155 -9.49 17.62 7.80
CA THR A 155 -8.75 18.89 7.66
C THR A 155 -7.36 18.88 8.30
N ARG A 156 -7.04 17.85 9.09
CA ARG A 156 -5.76 17.72 9.82
C ARG A 156 -4.97 16.46 9.46
N LEU A 157 -5.64 15.48 8.87
CA LEU A 157 -5.10 14.19 8.51
C LEU A 157 -5.74 13.75 7.19
N ALA A 158 -4.91 13.38 6.23
CA ALA A 158 -5.35 12.93 4.93
C ALA A 158 -4.54 11.70 4.55
N SER A 159 -5.16 10.81 3.79
CA SER A 159 -4.61 9.49 3.52
C SER A 159 -4.59 9.18 2.05
N TRP A 160 -3.61 8.39 1.63
CA TRP A 160 -3.55 7.87 0.27
C TRP A 160 -3.13 6.41 0.27
N LYS A 161 -3.99 5.55 -0.29
CA LYS A 161 -3.82 4.11 -0.29
C LYS A 161 -3.24 3.59 -1.60
N PHE A 162 -2.28 2.69 -1.45
CA PHE A 162 -1.58 2.02 -2.53
C PHE A 162 -1.65 0.50 -2.33
N LYS A 163 -1.66 -0.23 -3.44
CA LYS A 163 -1.56 -1.68 -3.48
C LYS A 163 -0.28 -2.08 -4.18
N LEU A 164 0.44 -3.04 -3.61
CA LEU A 164 1.66 -3.57 -4.22
C LEU A 164 1.28 -4.63 -5.26
N GLU A 165 1.45 -4.31 -6.54
CA GLU A 165 1.14 -5.19 -7.66
C GLU A 165 2.35 -5.34 -8.56
N LYS A 166 2.76 -6.60 -8.81
CA LYS A 166 3.91 -6.93 -9.66
C LYS A 166 5.19 -6.15 -9.27
N GLY A 167 5.39 -5.97 -7.95
CA GLY A 167 6.55 -5.26 -7.40
C GLY A 167 6.51 -3.74 -7.51
N LYS A 168 5.35 -3.15 -7.82
CA LYS A 168 5.16 -1.69 -7.89
C LYS A 168 3.95 -1.26 -7.08
N TRP A 169 4.06 -0.12 -6.39
CA TRP A 169 2.92 0.49 -5.73
C TRP A 169 2.00 1.17 -6.75
N ARG A 170 0.72 0.85 -6.69
CA ARG A 170 -0.33 1.44 -7.52
C ARG A 170 -1.36 2.12 -6.63
N PRO A 171 -1.80 3.34 -6.94
CA PRO A 171 -2.92 3.95 -6.22
C PRO A 171 -4.16 3.10 -6.43
N VAL A 172 -4.93 2.92 -5.37
CA VAL A 172 -6.22 2.22 -5.44
C VAL A 172 -7.40 3.12 -5.07
N MET A 173 -7.11 4.37 -4.71
CA MET A 173 -8.09 5.38 -4.38
C MET A 173 -7.68 6.72 -4.98
N PRO A 174 -8.66 7.59 -5.30
CA PRO A 174 -8.39 8.98 -5.62
C PRO A 174 -7.58 9.67 -4.53
N MET A 175 -6.86 10.70 -4.94
CA MET A 175 -5.97 11.42 -4.04
C MET A 175 -6.74 12.07 -2.89
N PHE A 176 -6.35 11.73 -1.65
CA PHE A 176 -6.88 12.35 -0.44
C PHE A 176 -8.41 12.25 -0.30
N ASP A 177 -9.00 11.18 -0.85
CA ASP A 177 -10.42 10.87 -0.69
C ASP A 177 -10.70 10.50 0.78
N ASN A 178 -11.42 11.38 1.46
CA ASN A 178 -11.78 11.26 2.87
C ASN A 178 -13.15 10.57 3.06
N GLU A 179 -13.88 10.27 1.97
CA GLU A 179 -15.27 9.80 2.02
C GLU A 179 -15.38 8.27 1.94
N THR A 180 -14.53 7.61 1.15
CA THR A 180 -14.83 6.22 0.72
C THR A 180 -14.18 5.12 1.56
N GLU A 181 -13.11 5.40 2.30
CA GLU A 181 -12.67 4.52 3.39
C GLU A 181 -12.01 5.37 4.47
N GLY A 182 -12.78 5.73 5.49
CA GLY A 182 -12.21 6.29 6.71
C GLY A 182 -11.04 5.44 7.20
N LEU A 183 -10.12 6.06 7.93
CA LEU A 183 -8.99 5.37 8.55
C LEU A 183 -9.39 4.25 9.57
N CYS A 184 -10.68 3.94 9.65
CA CYS A 184 -11.36 2.95 10.46
C CYS A 184 -11.64 1.61 9.76
N SER A 185 -11.36 1.49 8.46
CA SER A 185 -11.54 0.22 7.75
C SER A 185 -10.34 -0.71 8.00
N TYR A 186 -10.29 -1.35 9.18
CA TYR A 186 -9.36 -2.44 9.50
C TYR A 186 -10.12 -3.71 9.87
#